data_AF-A0A7S1GJL5-F1
#
_entry.id   AF-A0A7S1GJL5-F1
#
_cell.length_a   1.000
_cell.length_b   1.000
_cell.length_c   1.000
_cell.angle_alpha   90.00
_cell.angle_beta   90.00
_cell.angle_gamma   90.00
#
_symmetry.space_group_name_H-M   'P 1'
#
loop_
_entity.id
_entity.type
_entity.pdbx_description
1 polymer ?
#
loop_
_entity_poly.entity_id
_entity_poly.type
_entity_poly.pdbx_seq_one_letter_code
_entity_poly.pdbx_strand_id
1 'polypeptide(L)'
;IKTNLSAFSISFRNETFDNWGRSYEQVKNGTYHWKSTHYPPNIKSGQSMYESACGVGLNLYMTLEILKEHNIDNIVVYGNEYLAESTERANVVFDKLPPFNARKGKICTGDSTELAFVPSNAFDLVFTGYISPLSDPLHYNKPKLDDNYDIYTKLCDANDENSMKLAALAQEKQEDFYGQWVGEMVRIA
;
A
#
# COMPACT_ATOMS: atom_id res chain seq x y z
N ILE A 1 15.08 8.71 -17.88
CA ILE A 1 14.43 8.99 -16.57
C ILE A 1 13.99 10.47 -16.44
N LYS A 2 14.83 11.49 -16.70
CA LYS A 2 14.43 12.92 -16.53
C LYS A 2 13.24 13.40 -17.39
N THR A 3 13.09 12.95 -18.64
CA THR A 3 11.97 13.33 -19.54
C THR A 3 10.63 12.66 -19.20
N ASN A 4 10.65 11.51 -18.53
CA ASN A 4 9.44 10.77 -18.19
C ASN A 4 8.74 11.34 -16.94
N LEU A 5 9.52 11.98 -16.04
CA LEU A 5 8.99 12.52 -14.80
C LEU A 5 8.22 13.83 -14.97
N SER A 6 8.59 14.67 -15.94
CA SER A 6 7.80 15.85 -16.28
C SER A 6 6.45 15.44 -16.87
N ALA A 7 6.43 14.43 -17.74
CA ALA A 7 5.19 13.85 -18.27
C ALA A 7 4.34 13.26 -17.14
N PHE A 8 4.90 12.34 -16.35
CA PHE A 8 4.22 11.72 -15.20
C PHE A 8 3.65 12.75 -14.23
N SER A 9 4.41 13.80 -13.87
CA SER A 9 3.94 14.85 -12.96
C SER A 9 2.73 15.62 -13.49
N ILE A 10 2.56 15.70 -14.81
CA ILE A 10 1.46 16.40 -15.48
C ILE A 10 0.25 15.48 -15.65
N SER A 11 0.47 14.17 -15.86
CA SER A 11 -0.59 13.24 -16.28
C SER A 11 -1.06 12.25 -15.23
N PHE A 12 -0.30 11.96 -14.16
CA PHE A 12 -0.61 10.85 -13.23
C PHE A 12 -2.02 10.91 -12.61
N ARG A 13 -2.58 12.11 -12.47
CA ARG A 13 -3.95 12.31 -11.95
C ARG A 13 -5.05 11.71 -12.84
N ASN A 14 -4.79 11.69 -14.14
CA ASN A 14 -5.72 11.23 -15.17
C ASN A 14 -5.34 9.85 -15.75
N GLU A 15 -4.16 9.34 -15.41
CA GLU A 15 -3.72 8.00 -15.77
C GLU A 15 -4.36 6.95 -14.86
N THR A 16 -4.37 5.71 -15.35
CA THR A 16 -4.79 4.54 -14.58
C THR A 16 -3.92 4.40 -13.33
N PHE A 17 -4.55 4.43 -12.17
CA PHE A 17 -3.93 4.36 -10.85
C PHE A 17 -3.87 2.93 -10.32
N ASP A 18 -4.93 2.15 -10.51
CA ASP A 18 -5.04 0.78 -9.99
C ASP A 18 -5.22 -0.26 -11.09
N ASN A 19 -5.10 -1.53 -10.69
CA ASN A 19 -5.28 -2.69 -11.56
C ASN A 19 -6.74 -2.87 -12.01
N TRP A 20 -7.68 -2.06 -11.52
CA TRP A 20 -9.08 -2.06 -11.95
C TRP A 20 -9.39 -0.98 -12.98
N GLY A 21 -8.36 -0.28 -13.50
CA GLY A 21 -8.55 0.73 -14.54
C GLY A 21 -9.10 2.06 -14.01
N ARG A 22 -9.10 2.29 -12.69
CA ARG A 22 -9.57 3.56 -12.12
C ARG A 22 -8.45 4.59 -12.19
N SER A 23 -8.81 5.84 -12.48
CA SER A 23 -7.85 6.95 -12.38
C SER A 23 -7.60 7.36 -10.94
N TYR A 24 -6.52 8.11 -10.71
CA TYR A 24 -6.19 8.65 -9.39
C TYR A 24 -7.35 9.45 -8.78
N GLU A 25 -8.00 10.33 -9.56
CA GLU A 25 -9.12 11.14 -9.07
C GLU A 25 -10.35 10.28 -8.74
N GLN A 26 -10.61 9.21 -9.49
CA GLN A 26 -11.70 8.27 -9.18
C GLN A 26 -11.44 7.55 -7.86
N VAL A 27 -10.21 7.10 -7.61
CA VAL A 27 -9.83 6.44 -6.36
C VAL A 27 -9.84 7.41 -5.19
N LYS A 28 -9.37 8.64 -5.39
CA LYS A 28 -9.47 9.72 -4.39
C LYS A 28 -10.91 9.94 -3.97
N ASN A 29 -11.81 10.15 -4.93
CA ASN A 29 -13.23 10.34 -4.65
C ASN A 29 -13.86 9.14 -3.93
N GLY A 30 -13.51 7.92 -4.33
CA GLY A 30 -14.03 6.69 -3.72
C GLY A 30 -13.56 6.48 -2.27
N THR A 31 -12.35 6.92 -1.94
CA THR A 31 -11.77 6.75 -0.59
C THR A 31 -11.87 8.00 0.29
N TYR A 32 -12.24 9.14 -0.30
CA TYR A 32 -12.22 10.46 0.33
C TYR A 32 -12.96 10.45 1.66
N HIS A 33 -14.23 10.06 1.65
CA HIS A 33 -15.09 10.10 2.83
C HIS A 33 -14.51 9.31 3.99
N TRP A 34 -13.96 8.13 3.71
CA TRP A 34 -13.37 7.30 4.76
C TRP A 34 -12.10 7.94 5.31
N LYS A 35 -11.16 8.38 4.44
CA LYS A 35 -9.89 8.97 4.88
C LYS A 35 -10.08 10.30 5.61
N SER A 36 -10.95 11.18 5.12
CA SER A 36 -11.26 12.47 5.75
C SER A 36 -11.98 12.33 7.09
N THR A 37 -12.66 11.21 7.32
CA THR A 37 -13.30 10.91 8.61
C THR A 37 -12.32 10.32 9.61
N HIS A 38 -11.45 9.40 9.18
CA HIS A 38 -10.65 8.59 10.11
C HIS A 38 -9.23 9.12 10.32
N TYR A 39 -8.62 9.83 9.38
CA TYR A 39 -7.23 10.29 9.56
C TYR A 39 -7.10 11.61 10.31
N PRO A 40 -7.86 12.68 10.00
CA PRO A 40 -7.70 13.96 10.69
C PRO A 40 -7.80 13.92 12.23
N PRO A 41 -8.63 13.06 12.86
CA PRO A 41 -8.64 12.94 14.32
C PRO A 41 -7.35 12.33 14.91
N ASN A 42 -6.60 11.56 14.12
CA ASN A 42 -5.48 10.74 14.56
C ASN A 42 -4.10 11.29 14.15
N ILE A 43 -4.05 12.38 13.39
CA ILE A 43 -2.79 13.02 12.98
C ILE A 43 -2.92 14.55 12.95
N LYS A 44 -1.85 15.25 13.30
CA LYS A 44 -1.73 16.70 13.38
C LYS A 44 -0.57 17.21 12.54
N SER A 45 -0.55 18.50 12.25
CA SER A 45 0.56 19.10 11.52
C SER A 45 1.91 18.84 12.20
N GLY A 46 2.93 18.56 11.39
CA GLY A 46 4.29 18.30 11.87
C GLY A 46 4.57 16.88 12.38
N GLN A 47 3.52 16.06 12.56
CA GLN A 47 3.65 14.65 12.93
C GLN A 47 4.15 13.79 11.76
N SER A 48 4.36 12.51 12.04
CA SER A 48 4.91 11.54 11.10
C SER A 48 3.89 10.47 10.75
N MET A 49 3.95 9.98 9.51
CA MET A 49 3.12 8.87 9.05
C MET A 49 3.92 7.86 8.25
N TYR A 50 3.43 6.63 8.23
CA TYR A 50 4.02 5.52 7.48
C TYR A 50 2.98 4.83 6.61
N GLU A 51 3.28 4.72 5.31
CA GLU A 51 2.52 3.84 4.41
C GLU A 51 3.28 2.53 4.19
N SER A 52 2.65 1.42 4.58
CA SER A 52 3.15 0.09 4.29
C SER A 52 2.71 -0.39 2.90
N ALA A 53 3.59 -1.10 2.18
CA ALA A 53 3.43 -1.47 0.77
C ALA A 53 2.94 -0.30 -0.10
N CYS A 54 3.71 0.80 -0.09
CA CYS A 54 3.31 2.06 -0.71
C CYS A 54 3.31 2.03 -2.24
N GLY A 55 3.81 0.96 -2.88
CA GLY A 55 4.00 0.93 -4.33
C GLY A 55 4.85 2.11 -4.80
N VAL A 56 4.34 2.86 -5.79
CA VAL A 56 4.96 4.10 -6.29
C VAL A 56 4.60 5.35 -5.47
N GLY A 57 3.95 5.19 -4.31
CA GLY A 57 3.69 6.26 -3.33
C GLY A 57 2.49 7.16 -3.63
N LEU A 58 1.65 6.83 -4.62
CA LEU A 58 0.52 7.68 -4.99
C LEU A 58 -0.63 7.64 -3.97
N ASN A 59 -0.84 6.54 -3.25
CA ASN A 59 -1.85 6.48 -2.19
C ASN A 59 -1.45 7.32 -0.97
N LEU A 60 -0.17 7.29 -0.58
CA LEU A 60 0.40 8.26 0.37
C LEU A 60 0.26 9.71 -0.10
N TYR A 61 0.58 10.00 -1.37
CA TYR A 61 0.41 11.34 -1.94
C TYR A 61 -1.05 11.84 -1.82
N MET A 62 -2.00 11.00 -2.23
CA MET A 62 -3.43 11.27 -2.13
C MET A 62 -3.90 11.49 -0.70
N THR A 63 -3.34 10.74 0.23
CA THR A 63 -3.66 10.90 1.64
C THR A 63 -3.22 12.27 2.15
N LEU A 64 -2.05 12.75 1.73
CA LEU A 64 -1.55 14.09 2.10
C LEU A 64 -2.40 15.21 1.49
N GLU A 65 -2.94 15.02 0.29
CA GLU A 65 -3.93 15.94 -0.29
C GLU A 65 -5.16 16.07 0.61
N ILE A 66 -5.74 14.93 0.99
CA ILE A 66 -6.94 14.89 1.82
C ILE A 66 -6.65 15.52 3.20
N LEU A 67 -5.51 15.22 3.82
CA LEU A 67 -5.10 15.85 5.07
C LEU A 67 -4.94 17.37 4.93
N LYS A 68 -4.38 17.85 3.80
CA LYS A 68 -4.23 19.29 3.58
C LYS A 68 -5.57 20.01 3.48
N GLU A 69 -6.58 19.39 2.87
CA GLU A 69 -7.95 19.91 2.82
C GLU A 69 -8.57 20.08 4.22
N HIS A 70 -8.03 19.37 5.22
CA HIS A 70 -8.40 19.48 6.63
C HIS A 70 -7.42 20.33 7.47
N ASN A 71 -6.61 21.18 6.83
CA ASN A 71 -5.61 22.05 7.47
C ASN A 71 -4.51 21.29 8.25
N ILE A 72 -4.26 20.03 7.89
CA ILE A 72 -3.14 19.25 8.42
C ILE A 72 -2.01 19.26 7.40
N ASP A 73 -0.81 19.68 7.80
CA ASP A 73 0.32 19.90 6.91
C ASP A 73 1.67 19.62 7.57
N ASN A 74 2.77 19.83 6.84
CA ASN A 74 4.14 19.61 7.35
C ASN A 74 4.41 18.19 7.87
N ILE A 75 3.60 17.21 7.44
CA ILE A 75 3.71 15.81 7.82
C ILE A 75 5.03 15.23 7.31
N VAL A 76 5.72 14.45 8.14
CA VAL A 76 6.90 13.68 7.71
C VAL A 76 6.47 12.30 7.25
N VAL A 77 6.79 11.93 6.02
CA VAL A 77 6.30 10.69 5.43
C VAL A 77 7.38 9.63 5.29
N TYR A 78 7.02 8.41 5.65
CA TYR A 78 7.84 7.21 5.56
C TYR A 78 7.05 6.10 4.87
N GLY A 79 7.74 5.05 4.44
CA GLY A 79 7.06 3.86 3.94
C GLY A 79 8.02 2.76 3.51
N ASN A 80 7.44 1.61 3.18
CA ASN A 80 8.13 0.52 2.54
C ASN A 80 7.37 -0.02 1.33
N GLU A 81 8.12 -0.65 0.42
CA GLU A 81 7.59 -1.36 -0.72
C GLU A 81 8.53 -2.54 -1.06
N TYR A 82 8.01 -3.73 -1.35
CA TYR A 82 8.87 -4.90 -1.57
C TYR A 82 9.60 -4.83 -2.92
N LEU A 83 9.05 -4.12 -3.91
CA LEU A 83 9.68 -3.89 -5.20
C LEU A 83 10.63 -2.68 -5.16
N ALA A 84 11.91 -2.93 -5.44
CA ALA A 84 12.93 -1.87 -5.47
C ALA A 84 12.65 -0.79 -6.52
N GLU A 85 12.15 -1.16 -7.71
CA GLU A 85 11.79 -0.20 -8.75
C GLU A 85 10.64 0.72 -8.32
N SER A 86 9.61 0.16 -7.67
CA SER A 86 8.49 0.92 -7.13
C SER A 86 8.95 1.88 -6.03
N THR A 87 9.84 1.42 -5.15
CA THR A 87 10.50 2.24 -4.12
C THR A 87 11.27 3.41 -4.73
N GLU A 88 12.05 3.17 -5.80
CA GLU A 88 12.80 4.23 -6.48
C GLU A 88 11.85 5.27 -7.07
N ARG A 89 10.79 4.83 -7.76
CA ARG A 89 9.77 5.72 -8.31
C ARG A 89 9.07 6.52 -7.23
N ALA A 90 8.70 5.90 -6.11
CA ALA A 90 8.09 6.59 -4.97
C ALA A 90 9.01 7.69 -4.41
N ASN A 91 10.29 7.38 -4.18
CA ASN A 91 11.26 8.37 -3.74
C ASN A 91 11.34 9.57 -4.69
N VAL A 92 11.36 9.30 -5.99
CA VAL A 92 11.39 10.35 -7.01
C VAL A 92 10.13 11.20 -7.03
N VAL A 93 8.94 10.60 -6.84
CA VAL A 93 7.67 11.34 -6.73
C VAL A 93 7.76 12.34 -5.58
N PHE A 94 8.17 11.89 -4.39
CA PHE A 94 8.24 12.75 -3.21
C PHE A 94 9.37 13.79 -3.26
N ASP A 95 10.49 13.50 -3.92
CA ASP A 95 11.59 14.46 -4.08
C ASP A 95 11.27 15.57 -5.06
N LYS A 96 10.46 15.29 -6.09
CA LYS A 96 10.19 16.24 -7.17
C LYS A 96 8.84 16.93 -7.07
N LEU A 97 7.89 16.28 -6.40
CA LEU A 97 6.52 16.78 -6.23
C LEU A 97 6.14 16.72 -4.75
N PRO A 98 6.86 17.38 -3.83
CA PRO A 98 6.52 17.31 -2.42
C PRO A 98 5.09 17.84 -2.19
N PRO A 99 4.15 17.02 -1.72
CA PRO A 99 2.77 17.44 -1.55
C PRO A 99 2.66 18.37 -0.34
N PHE A 100 2.19 19.61 -0.55
CA PHE A 100 1.65 20.49 0.49
C PHE A 100 2.55 20.68 1.74
N ASN A 101 3.83 20.97 1.52
CA ASN A 101 4.86 21.12 2.57
C ASN A 101 5.16 19.85 3.38
N ALA A 102 4.66 18.69 2.96
CA ALA A 102 5.10 17.43 3.54
C ALA A 102 6.62 17.26 3.34
N ARG A 103 7.25 16.65 4.33
CA ARG A 103 8.68 16.34 4.32
C ARG A 103 8.85 14.86 4.05
N LYS A 104 9.71 14.52 3.08
CA LYS A 104 10.06 13.13 2.85
C LYS A 104 11.02 12.66 3.94
N GLY A 105 10.62 11.64 4.70
CA GLY A 105 11.49 10.82 5.51
C GLY A 105 12.17 9.76 4.64
N LYS A 106 12.13 8.51 5.09
CA LYS A 106 12.73 7.37 4.37
C LYS A 106 11.64 6.48 3.75
N ILE A 107 11.73 6.25 2.44
CA ILE A 107 10.94 5.23 1.73
C ILE A 107 11.93 4.16 1.25
N CYS A 108 11.72 2.91 1.67
CA CYS A 108 12.69 1.83 1.49
C CYS A 108 12.11 0.58 0.85
N THR A 109 12.99 -0.19 0.22
CA THR A 109 12.65 -1.55 -0.15
C THR A 109 12.53 -2.40 1.11
N GLY A 110 11.43 -3.12 1.30
CA GLY A 110 11.25 -3.98 2.46
C GLY A 110 9.94 -4.76 2.43
N ASP A 111 9.96 -5.93 3.07
CA ASP A 111 8.77 -6.76 3.29
C ASP A 111 7.95 -6.20 4.44
N SER A 112 6.66 -5.97 4.20
CA SER A 112 5.75 -5.41 5.20
C SER A 112 5.42 -6.37 6.36
N THR A 113 5.73 -7.65 6.20
CA THR A 113 5.64 -8.66 7.28
C THR A 113 6.86 -8.66 8.20
N GLU A 114 7.94 -7.97 7.81
CA GLU A 114 9.23 -7.97 8.51
C GLU A 114 9.80 -6.54 8.62
N LEU A 115 9.26 -5.73 9.52
CA LEU A 115 9.66 -4.33 9.74
C LEU A 115 10.55 -4.16 10.97
N ALA A 116 11.30 -5.19 11.38
CA ALA A 116 12.16 -5.15 12.57
C ALA A 116 13.21 -4.02 12.58
N PHE A 117 13.55 -3.47 11.41
CA PHE A 117 14.44 -2.31 11.26
C PHE A 117 13.76 -0.96 11.59
N VAL A 118 12.43 -0.95 11.75
CA VAL A 118 11.63 0.19 12.17
C VAL A 118 11.33 0.05 13.67
N PRO A 119 11.70 1.03 14.51
CA PRO A 119 11.37 1.01 15.93
C PRO A 119 9.85 0.95 16.19
N SER A 120 9.45 0.37 17.31
CA SER A 120 8.05 0.40 17.74
C SER A 120 7.61 1.81 18.13
N ASN A 121 6.35 2.17 17.90
CA ASN A 121 5.79 3.51 18.15
C ASN A 121 6.61 4.63 17.49
N ALA A 122 7.04 4.41 16.25
CA ALA A 122 7.86 5.36 15.50
C ALA A 122 7.02 6.43 14.79
N PHE A 123 5.73 6.18 14.55
CA PHE A 123 4.88 7.03 13.72
C PHE A 123 3.53 7.31 14.37
N ASP A 124 2.97 8.49 14.10
CA ASP A 124 1.70 8.90 14.67
C ASP A 124 0.48 8.32 13.89
N LEU A 125 0.68 7.99 12.62
CA LEU A 125 -0.30 7.33 11.77
C LEU A 125 0.37 6.27 10.89
N VAL A 126 -0.11 5.03 10.98
CA VAL A 126 0.35 3.93 10.13
C VAL A 126 -0.84 3.38 9.36
N PHE A 127 -0.68 3.21 8.06
CA PHE A 127 -1.74 2.75 7.19
C PHE A 127 -1.17 2.06 5.96
N THR A 128 -2.06 1.49 5.15
CA THR A 128 -1.73 0.96 3.84
C THR A 128 -2.89 1.21 2.88
N GLY A 129 -2.64 1.03 1.60
CA GLY A 129 -3.66 1.03 0.56
C GLY A 129 -4.38 -0.31 0.47
N TYR A 130 -4.77 -0.67 -0.75
CA TYR A 130 -5.30 -2.00 -1.01
C TYR A 130 -4.22 -3.06 -0.83
N ILE A 131 -4.52 -4.10 -0.04
CA ILE A 131 -3.64 -5.24 0.14
C ILE A 131 -4.17 -6.41 -0.69
N SER A 132 -3.43 -6.79 -1.73
CA SER A 132 -3.73 -7.99 -2.51
C SER A 132 -3.55 -9.25 -1.65
N PRO A 133 -4.41 -10.27 -1.80
CA PRO A 133 -4.12 -11.60 -1.27
C PRO A 133 -2.78 -12.14 -1.78
N LEU A 134 -2.24 -13.12 -1.08
CA LEU A 134 -1.12 -13.92 -1.58
C LEU A 134 -1.55 -14.56 -2.89
N SER A 135 -0.70 -14.43 -3.90
CA SER A 135 -0.96 -15.02 -5.21
C SER A 135 -0.77 -16.53 -5.23
N ASP A 136 0.00 -17.08 -4.29
CA ASP A 136 0.30 -18.51 -4.22
C ASP A 136 0.55 -19.01 -2.79
N PRO A 137 -0.45 -18.95 -1.90
CA PRO A 137 -0.32 -19.38 -0.50
C PRO A 137 0.10 -20.86 -0.31
N LEU A 138 -0.18 -21.72 -1.29
CA LEU A 138 0.19 -23.15 -1.27
C LEU A 138 1.44 -23.48 -2.10
N HIS A 139 2.13 -22.48 -2.66
CA HIS A 139 3.36 -22.64 -3.44
C HIS A 139 3.24 -23.65 -4.59
N TYR A 140 2.18 -23.56 -5.38
CA TYR A 140 2.07 -24.32 -6.63
C TYR A 140 3.14 -23.93 -7.66
N ASN A 141 3.79 -22.78 -7.48
CA ASN A 141 4.91 -22.27 -8.26
C ASN A 141 4.61 -22.21 -9.76
N LYS A 142 3.40 -21.75 -10.12
CA LYS A 142 3.05 -21.61 -11.53
C LYS A 142 3.78 -20.42 -12.16
N PRO A 143 4.21 -20.55 -13.42
CA PRO A 143 4.97 -19.51 -14.11
C PRO A 143 4.12 -18.27 -14.43
N LYS A 144 2.79 -18.40 -14.51
CA LYS A 144 1.86 -17.28 -14.70
C LYS A 144 0.97 -17.13 -13.49
N LEU A 145 0.72 -15.87 -13.12
CA LEU A 145 -0.16 -15.52 -12.02
C LEU A 145 -1.60 -16.05 -12.23
N ASP A 146 -2.10 -15.95 -13.46
CA ASP A 146 -3.44 -16.42 -13.83
C ASP A 146 -3.61 -17.93 -13.60
N ASP A 147 -2.55 -18.71 -13.81
CA ASP A 147 -2.59 -20.17 -13.59
C ASP A 147 -2.79 -20.51 -12.11
N ASN A 148 -2.25 -19.68 -11.20
CA ASN A 148 -2.50 -19.83 -9.76
C ASN A 148 -3.94 -19.45 -9.42
N TYR A 149 -4.44 -18.32 -9.94
CA TYR A 149 -5.83 -17.90 -9.71
C TYR A 149 -6.85 -18.95 -10.16
N ASP A 150 -6.62 -19.60 -11.30
CA ASP A 150 -7.47 -20.70 -11.79
C ASP A 150 -7.51 -21.89 -10.82
N ILE A 151 -6.38 -22.21 -10.17
CA ILE A 151 -6.31 -23.29 -9.19
C ILE A 151 -7.11 -22.91 -7.94
N TYR A 152 -6.88 -21.72 -7.40
CA TYR A 152 -7.58 -21.28 -6.18
C TYR A 152 -9.08 -21.10 -6.41
N THR A 153 -9.49 -20.64 -7.59
CA THR A 153 -10.92 -20.59 -7.97
C THR A 153 -11.55 -21.98 -7.92
N LYS A 154 -10.89 -22.99 -8.50
CA LYS A 154 -11.37 -24.38 -8.45
C LYS A 154 -11.40 -24.95 -7.04
N LEU A 155 -10.43 -24.60 -6.19
CA LEU A 155 -10.41 -25.02 -4.78
C LEU A 155 -11.59 -24.43 -4.00
N CYS A 156 -11.96 -23.18 -4.27
CA CYS A 156 -13.11 -22.51 -3.65
C CYS A 156 -14.46 -23.12 -4.05
N ASP A 157 -14.58 -23.59 -5.30
CA ASP A 157 -15.83 -24.16 -5.82
C ASP A 157 -15.97 -25.69 -5.57
N ALA A 158 -14.89 -26.34 -5.15
CA ALA A 158 -14.85 -27.78 -4.98
C ALA A 158 -15.53 -28.25 -3.67
N ASN A 159 -16.22 -29.39 -3.75
CA ASN A 159 -16.94 -29.99 -2.63
C ASN A 159 -16.33 -31.34 -2.17
N ASP A 160 -15.19 -31.74 -2.73
CA ASP A 160 -14.47 -32.93 -2.27
C ASP A 160 -13.59 -32.62 -1.06
N GLU A 161 -13.41 -33.62 -0.20
CA GLU A 161 -12.72 -33.46 1.09
C GLU A 161 -11.27 -32.96 0.94
N ASN A 162 -10.56 -33.38 -0.11
CA ASN A 162 -9.17 -32.97 -0.31
C ASN A 162 -9.08 -31.50 -0.72
N SER A 163 -9.93 -31.07 -1.66
CA SER A 163 -9.98 -29.67 -2.07
C SER A 163 -10.40 -28.75 -0.92
N MET A 164 -11.36 -29.17 -0.08
CA MET A 164 -11.74 -28.42 1.11
C MET A 164 -10.58 -28.27 2.11
N LYS A 165 -9.77 -29.31 2.31
CA LYS A 165 -8.56 -29.23 3.16
C LYS A 165 -7.52 -28.27 2.60
N LEU A 166 -7.29 -28.28 1.28
CA LEU A 166 -6.37 -27.36 0.63
C LEU A 166 -6.86 -25.92 0.68
N ALA A 167 -8.15 -25.69 0.46
CA ALA A 167 -8.76 -24.35 0.60
C ALA A 167 -8.62 -23.82 2.03
N ALA A 168 -8.86 -24.65 3.05
CA ALA A 168 -8.66 -24.28 4.44
C ALA A 168 -7.19 -23.92 4.75
N LEU A 169 -6.24 -24.72 4.25
CA LEU A 169 -4.81 -24.42 4.41
C LEU A 169 -4.39 -23.13 3.70
N ALA A 170 -4.93 -22.87 2.50
CA ALA A 170 -4.67 -21.62 1.78
C ALA A 170 -5.19 -20.40 2.55
N GLN A 171 -6.39 -20.52 3.12
CA GLN A 171 -6.99 -19.49 3.98
C GLN A 171 -6.14 -19.24 5.22
N GLU A 172 -5.69 -20.29 5.91
CA GLU A 172 -4.79 -20.17 7.08
C GLU A 172 -3.51 -19.41 6.73
N LYS A 173 -2.88 -19.72 5.59
CA LYS A 173 -1.68 -19.00 5.12
C LYS A 173 -1.95 -17.53 4.79
N GLN A 174 -3.12 -17.23 4.24
CA GLN A 174 -3.54 -15.87 3.97
C GLN A 174 -3.73 -15.07 5.27
N GLU A 175 -4.37 -15.69 6.26
CA GLU A 175 -4.61 -15.10 7.59
C GLU A 175 -3.32 -14.88 8.36
N ASP A 176 -2.40 -15.85 8.36
CA ASP A 176 -1.08 -15.71 8.97
C ASP A 176 -0.30 -14.53 8.37
N PHE A 177 -0.30 -14.42 7.03
CA PHE A 177 0.36 -13.33 6.32
C PHE A 177 -0.24 -11.96 6.68
N TYR A 178 -1.56 -11.83 6.65
CA TYR A 178 -2.23 -10.59 7.05
C TYR A 178 -2.00 -10.27 8.53
N GLY A 179 -2.04 -11.28 9.40
CA GLY A 179 -1.80 -11.14 10.83
C GLY A 179 -0.40 -10.63 11.15
N GLN A 180 0.62 -11.16 10.48
CA GLN A 180 2.01 -10.70 10.60
C GLN A 180 2.17 -9.26 10.12
N TRP A 181 1.67 -8.94 8.91
CA TRP A 181 1.74 -7.58 8.38
C TRP A 181 1.03 -6.58 9.30
N VAL A 182 -0.24 -6.82 9.64
CA VAL A 182 -0.99 -5.91 10.52
C VAL A 182 -0.34 -5.82 11.90
N GLY A 183 0.23 -6.91 12.40
CA GLY A 183 1.01 -6.92 13.64
C GLY A 183 2.19 -5.95 13.60
N GLU A 184 2.97 -5.98 12.52
CA GLU A 184 4.08 -5.04 12.32
C GLU A 184 3.59 -3.59 12.20
N MET A 185 2.49 -3.34 11.48
CA MET A 185 1.90 -2.00 11.37
C MET A 185 1.45 -1.44 12.72
N VAL A 186 0.77 -2.26 13.54
CA VAL A 186 0.35 -1.88 14.89
C VAL A 186 1.57 -1.64 15.78
N ARG A 187 2.63 -2.43 15.64
CA ARG A 187 3.85 -2.28 16.42
C ARG A 187 4.55 -0.95 16.16
N ILE A 188 4.60 -0.50 14.90
CA ILE A 188 5.31 0.73 14.51
C ILE A 188 4.45 2.01 14.66
N ALA A 189 3.15 1.86 14.86
CA ALA A 189 2.19 2.93 15.18
C ALA A 189 2.26 3.36 16.65
#